data_AF-A0A6M1Y325-F1
#
_entry.id   AF-A0A6M1Y325-F1
#
_cell.length_a   1.000
_cell.length_b   1.000
_cell.length_c   1.000
_cell.angle_alpha   90.00
_cell.angle_beta   90.00
_cell.angle_gamma   90.00
#
_symmetry.space_group_name_H-M   'P 1'
#
loop_
_entity.id
_entity.type
_entity.pdbx_description
1 polymer ?
#
loop_
_entity_poly.entity_id
_entity_poly.type
_entity_poly.pdbx_seq_one_letter_code
_entity_poly.pdbx_strand_id
1 'polypeptide(L)'
;MIPAGLKLGYLAFVAVMVPSYLFYYGPHSFLWFSNLALLTGLLAAWLENRWLASMALVATLLPELGWIVSFVGGLAGVAPLRELVSYMFDPGIPLFMRALSLYHLPLPFVLFWMTWRLGYEPRAWRLLLLVGYGVLLLSFLLAAPGRSVNWVLGPVAGEPQPWLPPLAWLGLVMAGFTLVWWLTHRFVARVTATNRRFA
;
A
#
# COMPACT_ATOMS: atom_id res chain seq x y z
N MET A 1 -1.09 19.60 13.81
CA MET A 1 -2.50 19.16 13.85
C MET A 1 -3.06 18.90 12.47
N ILE A 2 -3.74 17.76 12.34
CA ILE A 2 -4.42 17.32 11.12
C ILE A 2 -5.86 17.86 11.14
N PRO A 3 -6.38 18.48 10.06
CA PRO A 3 -7.72 19.07 10.04
C PRO A 3 -8.82 18.04 10.26
N ALA A 4 -9.84 18.41 11.03
CA ALA A 4 -10.98 17.54 11.33
C ALA A 4 -11.72 17.06 10.08
N GLY A 5 -11.86 17.92 9.07
CA GLY A 5 -12.50 17.55 7.80
C GLY A 5 -11.82 16.38 7.09
N LEU A 6 -10.47 16.34 7.09
CA LEU A 6 -9.74 15.20 6.54
C LEU A 6 -9.96 13.93 7.39
N LYS A 7 -9.92 14.03 8.72
CA LYS A 7 -10.16 12.89 9.62
C LYS A 7 -11.52 12.26 9.40
N LEU A 8 -12.56 13.10 9.29
CA LEU A 8 -13.94 12.66 9.07
C LEU A 8 -14.17 12.09 7.66
N GLY A 9 -13.64 12.75 6.63
CA GLY A 9 -13.72 12.25 5.25
C GLY A 9 -13.00 10.92 5.06
N TYR A 10 -11.80 10.79 5.65
CA TYR A 10 -11.04 9.53 5.65
C TYR A 10 -11.81 8.42 6.39
N LEU A 11 -12.37 8.71 7.58
CA LEU A 11 -13.18 7.77 8.32
C LEU A 11 -14.42 7.32 7.52
N ALA A 12 -15.14 8.26 6.90
CA ALA A 12 -16.32 7.96 6.10
C ALA A 12 -15.98 7.05 4.90
N PHE A 13 -14.88 7.34 4.20
CA PHE A 13 -14.41 6.48 3.12
C PHE A 13 -14.09 5.05 3.61
N VAL A 14 -13.31 4.93 4.69
CA VAL A 14 -12.95 3.62 5.26
C VAL A 14 -14.18 2.86 5.78
N ALA A 15 -15.14 3.56 6.38
CA ALA A 15 -16.38 2.97 6.87
C ALA A 15 -17.26 2.37 5.76
N VAL A 16 -17.17 2.89 4.52
CA VAL A 16 -17.83 2.29 3.35
C VAL A 16 -16.97 1.20 2.72
N MET A 17 -15.67 1.46 2.58
CA MET A 17 -14.74 0.59 1.88
C MET A 17 -14.56 -0.75 2.60
N VAL A 18 -14.33 -0.72 3.92
CA VAL A 18 -14.06 -1.93 4.72
C VAL A 18 -15.17 -2.97 4.62
N PRO A 19 -16.45 -2.67 4.92
CA PRO A 19 -17.51 -3.67 4.80
C PRO A 19 -17.69 -4.14 3.34
N SER A 20 -17.55 -3.23 2.37
CA SER A 20 -17.68 -3.56 0.94
C SER A 20 -16.61 -4.57 0.50
N TYR A 21 -15.36 -4.33 0.89
CA TYR A 21 -14.23 -5.22 0.58
C TYR A 21 -14.29 -6.52 1.36
N LEU A 22 -14.69 -6.47 2.64
CA LEU A 22 -14.86 -7.67 3.44
C LEU A 22 -15.91 -8.59 2.84
N PHE A 23 -17.01 -8.04 2.33
CA PHE A 23 -18.05 -8.82 1.66
C PHE A 23 -17.60 -9.35 0.30
N TYR A 24 -17.02 -8.50 -0.55
CA TYR A 24 -16.72 -8.85 -1.94
C TYR A 24 -15.41 -9.64 -2.11
N TYR A 25 -14.33 -9.19 -1.49
CA TYR A 25 -13.01 -9.82 -1.59
C TYR A 25 -12.70 -10.73 -0.38
N GLY A 26 -13.38 -10.58 0.74
CA GLY A 26 -13.05 -11.31 1.97
C GLY A 26 -11.89 -10.69 2.75
N PRO A 27 -11.62 -11.21 3.97
CA PRO A 27 -10.69 -10.59 4.91
C PRO A 27 -9.22 -10.59 4.45
N HIS A 28 -8.82 -11.57 3.63
CA HIS A 28 -7.45 -11.68 3.14
C HIS A 28 -7.02 -10.47 2.29
N SER A 29 -7.96 -9.78 1.65
CA SER A 29 -7.69 -8.57 0.88
C SER A 29 -7.06 -7.47 1.72
N PHE A 30 -7.35 -7.40 3.02
CA PHE A 30 -6.77 -6.39 3.91
C PHE A 30 -5.29 -6.62 4.24
N LEU A 31 -4.70 -7.74 3.82
CA LEU A 31 -3.27 -7.96 3.93
C LEU A 31 -2.47 -7.25 2.82
N TRP A 32 -3.12 -6.78 1.75
CA TRP A 32 -2.46 -5.89 0.78
C TRP A 32 -1.86 -4.69 1.51
N PHE A 33 -0.58 -4.39 1.24
CA PHE A 33 0.10 -3.25 1.89
C PHE A 33 -0.61 -1.91 1.69
N SER A 34 -1.27 -1.71 0.56
CA SER A 34 -2.09 -0.52 0.29
C SER A 34 -3.30 -0.42 1.23
N ASN A 35 -4.02 -1.53 1.46
CA ASN A 35 -5.15 -1.57 2.40
C ASN A 35 -4.65 -1.39 3.85
N LEU A 36 -3.54 -2.02 4.24
CA LEU A 36 -2.94 -1.80 5.56
C LEU A 36 -2.50 -0.35 5.74
N ALA A 37 -1.91 0.27 4.73
CA ALA A 37 -1.48 1.66 4.78
C ALA A 37 -2.67 2.63 4.82
N LEU A 38 -3.78 2.33 4.15
CA LEU A 38 -5.02 3.08 4.25
C LEU A 38 -5.56 3.06 5.70
N LEU A 39 -5.65 1.88 6.31
CA LEU A 39 -6.13 1.74 7.69
C LEU A 39 -5.15 2.37 8.70
N THR A 40 -3.85 2.13 8.52
CA THR A 40 -2.79 2.71 9.36
C THR A 40 -2.74 4.23 9.22
N GLY A 41 -2.98 4.75 8.01
CA GLY A 41 -3.09 6.18 7.73
C GLY A 41 -4.26 6.83 8.44
N LEU A 42 -5.43 6.18 8.47
CA LEU A 42 -6.56 6.66 9.27
C LEU A 42 -6.19 6.75 10.76
N LEU A 43 -5.59 5.69 11.32
CA LEU A 43 -5.14 5.69 12.72
C LEU A 43 -4.11 6.80 12.98
N ALA A 44 -3.14 6.97 12.07
CA ALA A 44 -2.14 8.02 12.16
C ALA A 44 -2.75 9.43 12.14
N ALA A 45 -3.81 9.65 11.35
CA ALA A 45 -4.50 10.94 11.27
C ALA A 45 -5.22 11.27 12.57
N TRP A 46 -5.93 10.30 13.16
CA TRP A 46 -6.67 10.48 14.40
C TRP A 46 -5.76 10.64 15.61
N LEU A 47 -4.75 9.77 15.73
CA LEU A 47 -3.78 9.79 16.83
C LEU A 47 -2.68 10.84 16.65
N GLU A 48 -2.64 11.52 15.50
CA GLU A 48 -1.56 12.43 15.08
C GLU A 48 -0.17 11.81 15.26
N ASN A 49 -0.07 10.51 14.97
CA ASN A 49 1.10 9.71 15.28
C ASN A 49 2.06 9.67 14.09
N ARG A 50 3.22 10.32 14.26
CA ARG A 50 4.27 10.37 13.23
C ARG A 50 4.87 9.02 12.85
N TRP A 51 4.92 8.05 13.76
CA TRP A 51 5.48 6.72 13.48
C TRP A 51 4.57 5.97 12.52
N LEU A 52 3.26 5.93 12.82
CA LEU A 52 2.26 5.29 11.96
C LEU A 52 2.20 5.94 10.57
N ALA A 53 2.19 7.28 10.51
CA ALA A 53 2.20 8.01 9.24
C ALA A 53 3.46 7.67 8.41
N SER A 54 4.63 7.67 9.06
CA SER A 54 5.91 7.36 8.41
C SER A 54 5.97 5.91 7.93
N MET A 55 5.47 4.95 8.71
CA MET A 55 5.42 3.53 8.33
C MET A 55 4.50 3.33 7.13
N ALA A 56 3.27 3.87 7.18
CA ALA A 56 2.31 3.78 6.08
C ALA A 56 2.89 4.39 4.80
N LEU A 57 3.48 5.59 4.88
CA LEU A 57 4.11 6.25 3.73
C LEU A 57 5.25 5.41 3.15
N VAL A 58 6.19 4.95 3.98
CA VAL A 58 7.35 4.19 3.50
C VAL A 58 6.93 2.86 2.89
N ALA A 59 5.88 2.24 3.44
CA ALA A 59 5.37 0.97 2.94
C ALA A 59 4.83 1.06 1.51
N THR A 60 4.22 2.20 1.14
CA THR A 60 3.39 2.27 -0.07
C THR A 60 3.73 3.37 -1.05
N LEU A 61 4.53 4.40 -0.73
CA LEU A 61 4.77 5.52 -1.66
C LEU A 61 5.21 5.07 -3.05
N LEU A 62 6.27 4.26 -3.18
CA LEU A 62 6.74 3.80 -4.49
C LEU A 62 5.75 2.82 -5.16
N PRO A 63 5.21 1.79 -4.47
CA PRO A 63 4.16 0.94 -5.04
C PRO A 63 2.94 1.70 -5.56
N GLU A 64 2.46 2.69 -4.82
CA GLU A 64 1.31 3.51 -5.19
C GLU A 64 1.63 4.39 -6.40
N LEU A 65 2.81 5.00 -6.45
CA LEU A 65 3.24 5.74 -7.64
C LEU A 65 3.33 4.82 -8.88
N GLY A 66 3.83 3.60 -8.71
CA GLY A 66 3.82 2.57 -9.76
C GLY A 66 2.41 2.23 -10.21
N TRP A 67 1.48 2.03 -9.26
CA TRP A 67 0.07 1.80 -9.54
C TRP A 67 -0.56 2.96 -10.32
N ILE A 68 -0.27 4.21 -9.95
CA ILE A 68 -0.78 5.41 -10.64
C ILE A 68 -0.28 5.45 -12.09
N VAL A 69 1.01 5.22 -12.32
CA VAL A 69 1.60 5.17 -13.66
C VAL A 69 0.94 4.08 -14.50
N SER A 70 0.73 2.90 -13.91
CA SER A 70 0.02 1.78 -14.53
C SER A 70 -1.43 2.10 -14.88
N PHE A 71 -2.16 2.76 -13.99
CA PHE A 71 -3.55 3.16 -14.21
C PHE A 71 -3.69 4.20 -15.32
N VAL A 72 -2.88 5.25 -15.29
CA VAL A 72 -2.88 6.29 -16.34
C VAL A 72 -2.43 5.70 -17.68
N GLY A 73 -1.39 4.86 -17.70
CA GLY A 73 -0.95 4.15 -18.88
C GLY A 73 -2.04 3.23 -19.46
N GLY A 74 -2.77 2.53 -18.59
CA GLY A 74 -3.91 1.68 -18.98
C GLY A 74 -5.07 2.48 -19.57
N LEU A 75 -5.38 3.67 -19.04
CA LEU A 75 -6.35 4.60 -19.63
C LEU A 75 -5.90 5.12 -21.00
N ALA A 76 -4.60 5.32 -21.20
CA ALA A 76 -4.01 5.72 -22.46
C ALA A 76 -3.83 4.56 -23.47
N GLY A 77 -4.23 3.34 -23.12
CA GLY A 77 -4.13 2.16 -23.99
C GLY A 77 -2.73 1.53 -24.07
N VAL A 78 -1.82 1.86 -23.16
CA VAL A 78 -0.46 1.28 -23.13
C VAL A 78 -0.51 -0.09 -22.45
N ALA A 79 -0.57 -1.16 -23.26
CA ALA A 79 -0.83 -2.52 -22.79
C ALA A 79 0.07 -3.01 -21.64
N PRO A 80 1.42 -2.86 -21.68
CA PRO A 80 2.28 -3.35 -20.60
C PRO A 80 2.03 -2.67 -19.25
N LEU A 81 1.65 -1.39 -19.26
CA LEU A 81 1.38 -0.64 -18.03
C LEU A 81 0.05 -1.07 -17.39
N ARG A 82 -0.91 -1.53 -18.20
CA ARG A 82 -2.23 -1.96 -17.75
C ARG A 82 -2.20 -3.26 -16.97
N GLU A 83 -1.24 -4.15 -17.22
CA GLU A 83 -1.22 -5.51 -16.63
C GLU A 83 -1.22 -5.48 -15.10
N LEU A 84 -0.45 -4.57 -14.49
CA LEU A 84 -0.37 -4.40 -13.03
C LEU A 84 -1.69 -3.98 -12.37
N VAL A 85 -2.60 -3.40 -13.15
CA VAL A 85 -3.89 -2.85 -12.70
C VAL A 85 -5.04 -3.38 -13.55
N SER A 86 -4.87 -4.55 -14.16
CA SER A 86 -5.82 -5.12 -15.12
C SER A 86 -7.23 -5.24 -14.54
N TYR A 87 -7.32 -5.56 -13.24
CA TYR A 87 -8.56 -5.62 -12.46
C TYR A 87 -9.37 -4.30 -12.49
N MET A 88 -8.73 -3.13 -12.65
CA MET A 88 -9.43 -1.85 -12.79
C MET A 88 -10.21 -1.72 -14.10
N PHE A 89 -9.91 -2.57 -15.07
CA PHE A 89 -10.54 -2.57 -16.38
C PHE A 89 -11.34 -3.85 -16.66
N ASP A 90 -11.45 -4.73 -15.67
CA ASP A 90 -12.23 -5.97 -15.77
C ASP A 90 -13.74 -5.67 -15.58
N PRO A 91 -14.59 -5.91 -16.58
CA PRO A 91 -16.04 -5.75 -16.45
C PRO A 91 -16.68 -6.76 -15.46
N GLY A 92 -16.00 -7.86 -15.14
CA GLY A 92 -16.43 -8.83 -14.12
C GLY A 92 -16.34 -8.29 -12.68
N ILE A 93 -15.57 -7.22 -12.45
CA ILE A 93 -15.51 -6.55 -11.16
C ILE A 93 -16.50 -5.36 -11.18
N PRO A 94 -17.46 -5.30 -10.23
CA PRO A 94 -18.42 -4.21 -10.16
C PRO A 94 -17.75 -2.84 -10.17
N LEU A 95 -18.31 -1.90 -10.93
CA LEU A 95 -17.76 -0.54 -11.05
C LEU A 95 -17.56 0.12 -9.68
N PHE A 96 -18.47 -0.14 -8.74
CA PHE A 96 -18.35 0.35 -7.36
C PHE A 96 -17.08 -0.16 -6.66
N MET A 97 -16.71 -1.43 -6.81
CA MET A 97 -15.50 -1.98 -6.19
C MET A 97 -14.23 -1.40 -6.82
N ARG A 98 -14.24 -1.21 -8.15
CA ARG A 98 -13.15 -0.54 -8.85
C ARG A 98 -13.03 0.93 -8.46
N ALA A 99 -14.15 1.62 -8.30
CA ALA A 99 -14.18 3.01 -7.83
C ALA A 99 -13.63 3.15 -6.41
N LEU A 100 -13.93 2.22 -5.51
CA LEU A 100 -13.33 2.20 -4.17
C LEU A 100 -11.81 2.01 -4.25
N SER A 101 -11.30 1.17 -5.16
CA SER A 101 -9.86 1.00 -5.37
C SER A 101 -9.14 2.27 -5.84
N LEU A 102 -9.87 3.28 -6.34
CA LEU A 102 -9.25 4.56 -6.74
C LEU A 102 -8.62 5.32 -5.56
N TYR A 103 -8.76 4.87 -4.31
CA TYR A 103 -7.99 5.41 -3.18
C TYR A 103 -6.47 5.38 -3.42
N HIS A 104 -5.97 4.49 -4.29
CA HIS A 104 -4.57 4.45 -4.72
C HIS A 104 -4.11 5.80 -5.31
N LEU A 105 -5.02 6.58 -5.91
CA LEU A 105 -4.72 7.92 -6.42
C LEU A 105 -4.37 8.91 -5.30
N PRO A 106 -5.24 9.19 -4.30
CA PRO A 106 -4.93 10.14 -3.24
C PRO A 106 -3.98 9.62 -2.16
N LEU A 107 -3.95 8.30 -1.87
CA LEU A 107 -3.28 7.74 -0.71
C LEU A 107 -1.79 8.16 -0.55
N PRO A 108 -0.90 7.99 -1.56
CA PRO A 108 0.51 8.34 -1.39
C PRO A 108 0.69 9.84 -1.07
N PHE A 109 -0.13 10.70 -1.66
CA PHE A 109 -0.05 12.15 -1.44
C PHE A 109 -0.59 12.56 -0.07
N VAL A 110 -1.70 11.95 0.37
CA VAL A 110 -2.25 12.17 1.71
C VAL A 110 -1.25 11.70 2.77
N LEU A 111 -0.69 10.50 2.64
CA LEU A 111 0.33 9.99 3.58
C LEU A 111 1.60 10.84 3.59
N PHE A 112 2.03 11.32 2.42
CA PHE A 112 3.20 12.20 2.31
C PHE A 112 2.94 13.52 3.02
N TRP A 113 1.80 14.16 2.74
CA TRP A 113 1.38 15.40 3.38
C TRP A 113 1.21 15.24 4.90
N MET A 114 0.60 14.14 5.37
CA MET A 114 0.49 13.86 6.79
C MET A 114 1.85 13.72 7.45
N THR A 115 2.77 12.99 6.82
CA THR A 115 4.14 12.82 7.29
C THR A 115 4.90 14.15 7.31
N TRP A 116 4.68 15.01 6.30
CA TRP A 116 5.24 16.36 6.27
C TRP A 116 4.74 17.21 7.45
N ARG A 117 3.45 17.10 7.79
CA ARG A 117 2.79 17.86 8.87
C ARG A 117 3.14 17.35 10.27
N LEU A 118 3.23 16.04 10.45
CA LEU A 118 3.51 15.39 11.74
C LEU A 118 5.02 15.21 12.00
N GLY A 119 5.84 15.43 10.96
CA GLY A 119 7.27 15.19 10.97
C GLY A 119 7.60 13.75 10.60
N TYR A 120 8.57 13.56 9.71
CA TYR A 120 9.05 12.23 9.36
C TYR A 120 9.89 11.61 10.48
N GLU A 121 9.63 10.35 10.81
CA GLU A 121 10.41 9.56 11.77
C GLU A 121 11.38 8.62 11.02
N PRO A 122 12.69 8.94 10.97
CA PRO A 122 13.67 8.16 10.20
C PRO A 122 13.88 6.73 10.70
N ARG A 123 13.41 6.39 11.91
CA ARG A 123 13.51 5.03 12.44
C ARG A 123 12.32 4.14 12.06
N ALA A 124 11.23 4.73 11.54
CA ALA A 124 9.99 4.03 11.24
C ALA A 124 10.16 2.87 10.24
N TRP A 125 11.07 3.00 9.26
CA TRP A 125 11.30 1.93 8.26
C TRP A 125 11.86 0.64 8.89
N ARG A 126 12.57 0.73 10.03
CA ARG A 126 13.08 -0.46 10.73
C ARG A 126 11.95 -1.22 11.41
N LEU A 127 11.01 -0.50 12.01
CA LEU A 127 9.80 -1.10 12.57
C LEU A 127 8.89 -1.65 11.46
N LEU A 128 8.82 -0.96 10.32
CA LEU A 128 8.16 -1.46 9.12
C LEU A 128 8.76 -2.77 8.63
N LEU A 129 10.07 -2.98 8.69
CA LEU A 129 10.65 -4.29 8.33
C LEU A 129 10.06 -5.42 9.17
N LEU A 130 9.99 -5.24 10.49
CA LEU A 130 9.44 -6.25 11.40
C LEU A 130 7.95 -6.50 11.10
N VAL A 131 7.15 -5.44 11.06
CA VAL A 131 5.71 -5.53 10.82
C VAL A 131 5.41 -6.08 9.43
N GLY A 132 6.08 -5.55 8.42
CA GLY A 132 5.91 -5.92 7.02
C GLY A 132 6.36 -7.34 6.72
N TYR A 133 7.43 -7.83 7.36
CA TYR A 133 7.79 -9.24 7.27
C TYR A 133 6.73 -10.14 7.92
N GLY A 134 6.18 -9.74 9.07
CA GLY A 134 5.04 -10.42 9.67
C GLY A 134 3.84 -10.50 8.71
N VAL A 135 3.52 -9.39 8.02
CA VAL A 135 2.46 -9.34 7.01
C VAL A 135 2.76 -10.24 5.81
N LEU A 136 3.99 -10.26 5.30
CA LEU A 136 4.38 -11.13 4.18
C LEU A 136 4.31 -12.62 4.57
N LEU A 137 4.79 -12.99 5.76
CA LEU A 137 4.69 -14.34 6.27
C LEU A 137 3.22 -14.76 6.43
N LEU A 138 2.39 -13.89 7.01
CA LEU A 138 0.96 -14.16 7.16
C LEU A 138 0.26 -14.26 5.80
N SER A 139 0.61 -13.39 4.85
CA SER A 139 0.12 -13.43 3.47
C SER A 139 0.47 -14.77 2.83
N PHE A 140 1.69 -15.26 3.02
CA PHE A 140 2.17 -16.53 2.48
C PHE A 140 1.46 -17.74 3.12
N LEU A 141 1.35 -17.76 4.46
CA LEU A 141 0.70 -18.84 5.20
C LEU A 141 -0.80 -18.96 4.88
N LEU A 142 -1.46 -17.84 4.58
CA LEU A 142 -2.87 -17.80 4.21
C LEU A 142 -3.10 -17.81 2.69
N ALA A 143 -2.03 -17.87 1.90
CA ALA A 143 -2.15 -17.82 0.45
C ALA A 143 -2.82 -19.08 -0.09
N ALA A 144 -3.73 -18.88 -1.04
CA ALA A 144 -4.27 -19.92 -1.88
C ALA A 144 -4.29 -19.41 -3.33
N PRO A 145 -4.31 -20.31 -4.34
CA PRO A 145 -4.53 -19.90 -5.72
C PRO A 145 -5.77 -19.01 -5.83
N GLY A 146 -5.65 -17.88 -6.54
CA GLY A 146 -6.68 -16.86 -6.68
C GLY A 146 -6.91 -15.95 -5.46
N ARG A 147 -6.24 -16.21 -4.32
CA ARG A 147 -6.37 -15.43 -3.06
C ARG A 147 -5.01 -14.98 -2.49
N SER A 148 -3.94 -15.07 -3.28
CA SER A 148 -2.60 -14.61 -2.89
C SER A 148 -2.47 -13.10 -3.06
N VAL A 149 -2.00 -12.43 -2.02
CA VAL A 149 -1.72 -11.00 -1.98
C VAL A 149 -0.23 -10.74 -1.81
N ASN A 150 0.22 -9.50 -2.05
CA ASN A 150 1.62 -9.09 -1.91
C ASN A 150 2.60 -9.98 -2.70
N TRP A 151 2.14 -10.60 -3.79
CA TRP A 151 2.96 -11.40 -4.71
C TRP A 151 3.70 -12.58 -4.06
N VAL A 152 3.23 -13.06 -2.90
CA VAL A 152 3.93 -14.11 -2.12
C VAL A 152 3.93 -15.49 -2.77
N LEU A 153 3.08 -15.75 -3.76
CA LEU A 153 3.10 -17.00 -4.55
C LEU A 153 3.69 -16.83 -5.95
N GLY A 154 3.73 -15.61 -6.50
CA GLY A 154 4.22 -15.36 -7.85
C GLY A 154 4.13 -13.89 -8.25
N PRO A 155 4.73 -13.50 -9.39
CA PRO A 155 4.78 -12.11 -9.85
C PRO A 155 3.40 -11.63 -10.35
N VAL A 156 2.53 -12.55 -10.73
CA VAL A 156 1.13 -12.29 -11.05
C VAL A 156 0.30 -12.53 -9.79
N ALA A 157 -0.50 -11.53 -9.39
CA ALA A 157 -1.32 -11.63 -8.19
C ALA A 157 -2.29 -12.81 -8.30
N GLY A 158 -2.36 -13.64 -7.25
CA GLY A 158 -3.21 -14.83 -7.23
C GLY A 158 -2.65 -16.06 -7.95
N GLU A 159 -1.59 -15.96 -8.74
CA GLU A 159 -1.03 -17.08 -9.50
C GLU A 159 0.32 -17.55 -8.94
N PRO A 160 0.44 -18.82 -8.54
CA PRO A 160 1.72 -19.39 -8.13
C PRO A 160 2.70 -19.49 -9.31
N GLN A 161 3.95 -19.09 -9.11
CA GLN A 161 5.01 -19.31 -10.08
C GLN A 161 5.61 -20.73 -9.97
N PRO A 162 5.96 -21.40 -11.09
CA PRO A 162 6.48 -22.77 -11.07
C PRO A 162 8.01 -22.88 -11.05
N TRP A 163 8.75 -21.76 -11.13
CA TRP A 163 10.20 -21.74 -11.40
C TRP A 163 11.07 -21.93 -10.15
N LEU A 164 10.60 -21.49 -8.99
CA LEU A 164 11.34 -21.52 -7.72
C LEU A 164 10.55 -22.23 -6.61
N PRO A 165 11.23 -22.88 -5.65
CA PRO A 165 10.60 -23.36 -4.43
C PRO A 165 9.86 -22.21 -3.71
N PRO A 166 8.68 -22.46 -3.10
CA PRO A 166 7.85 -21.40 -2.50
C PRO A 166 8.57 -20.52 -1.48
N LEU A 167 9.41 -21.12 -0.62
CA LEU A 167 10.19 -20.37 0.38
C LEU A 167 11.31 -19.54 -0.25
N ALA A 168 11.91 -20.01 -1.36
CA ALA A 168 12.91 -19.24 -2.09
C ALA A 168 12.27 -18.01 -2.75
N TRP A 169 11.08 -18.19 -3.35
CA TRP A 169 10.29 -17.07 -3.88
C TRP A 169 9.90 -16.07 -2.79
N LEU A 170 9.40 -16.55 -1.64
CA LEU A 170 9.10 -15.70 -0.49
C LEU A 170 10.32 -14.90 -0.03
N GLY A 171 11.50 -15.53 0.03
CA GLY A 171 12.76 -14.86 0.36
C GLY A 171 13.10 -13.73 -0.63
N LEU A 172 12.90 -13.95 -1.93
CA LEU A 172 13.06 -12.91 -2.96
C LEU A 172 12.06 -11.77 -2.79
N VAL A 173 10.79 -12.08 -2.51
CA VAL A 173 9.75 -11.07 -2.25
C VAL A 173 10.14 -10.23 -1.04
N MET A 174 10.54 -10.84 0.08
CA MET A 174 10.96 -10.13 1.29
C MET A 174 12.20 -9.24 1.04
N ALA A 175 13.17 -9.71 0.26
CA ALA A 175 14.32 -8.91 -0.14
C ALA A 175 13.92 -7.73 -1.05
N GLY A 176 13.01 -7.95 -2.00
CA GLY A 176 12.46 -6.92 -2.88
C GLY A 176 11.73 -5.82 -2.10
N PHE A 177 10.82 -6.20 -1.19
CA PHE A 177 10.13 -5.25 -0.32
C PHE A 177 11.11 -4.46 0.56
N THR A 178 12.14 -5.12 1.09
CA THR A 178 13.19 -4.44 1.87
C THR A 178 13.91 -3.38 1.06
N LEU A 179 14.30 -3.70 -0.18
CA LEU A 179 14.93 -2.75 -1.09
C LEU A 179 14.00 -1.56 -1.37
N VAL A 180 12.72 -1.83 -1.70
CA VAL A 180 11.72 -0.79 -2.00
C VAL A 180 11.47 0.12 -0.78
N TRP A 181 11.30 -0.46 0.41
CA TRP A 181 11.10 0.33 1.64
C TRP A 181 12.34 1.12 2.01
N TRP A 182 13.54 0.56 1.83
CA TRP A 182 14.78 1.28 2.05
C TRP A 182 14.92 2.46 1.07
N LEU A 183 14.69 2.25 -0.23
CA LEU A 183 14.72 3.32 -1.24
C LEU A 183 13.70 4.41 -0.92
N THR A 184 12.48 4.03 -0.57
CA THR A 184 11.43 4.96 -0.16
C THR A 184 11.85 5.77 1.07
N HIS A 185 12.39 5.10 2.09
CA HIS A 185 12.93 5.77 3.28
C HIS A 185 14.02 6.78 2.93
N ARG A 186 14.99 6.41 2.09
CA ARG A 186 16.07 7.31 1.65
C ARG A 186 15.53 8.53 0.93
N PHE A 187 14.55 8.35 0.04
CA PHE A 187 13.88 9.42 -0.66
C PHE A 187 13.15 10.37 0.30
N VAL A 188 12.25 9.83 1.13
CA VAL A 188 11.46 10.64 2.08
C VAL A 188 12.36 11.36 3.08
N ALA A 189 13.39 10.68 3.61
CA ALA A 189 14.37 11.29 4.51
C ALA A 189 15.08 12.49 3.87
N ARG A 190 15.45 12.38 2.59
CA ARG A 190 16.12 13.45 1.85
C ARG A 190 15.20 14.64 1.61
N VAL A 191 13.96 14.39 1.18
CA VAL A 191 12.99 15.46 0.87
C VAL A 191 12.50 16.18 2.13
N THR A 192 12.41 15.47 3.26
CA THR A 192 11.95 16.05 4.54
C THR A 192 13.07 16.65 5.39
N ALA A 193 14.35 16.36 5.09
CA ALA A 193 15.49 16.95 5.79
C ALA A 193 15.56 18.47 5.67
N THR A 194 15.08 19.05 4.57
CA THR A 194 15.02 20.51 4.35
C THR A 194 14.01 21.21 5.25
N ASN A 195 13.01 20.46 5.75
CA ASN A 195 11.93 20.99 6.58
C ASN A 195 12.33 21.18 8.05
N ARG A 196 13.51 20.69 8.46
CA ARG A 196 14.06 20.89 9.82
C ARG A 196 14.63 22.30 10.05
N ARG A 197 14.60 23.19 9.05
CA ARG A 197 15.11 24.56 9.18
C ARG A 197 14.12 25.56 9.80
N PHE A 198 12.89 25.12 10.11
CA PHE A 198 11.83 26.00 10.64
C PHE A 198 11.07 25.39 11.85
N ALA A 199 11.66 24.40 12.53
CA ALA A 199 11.13 23.81 13.75
C ALA A 199 12.08 24.07 14.91
#